data_AF-A0A7W1NSM5-F1
#
_entry.id   AF-A0A7W1NSM5-F1
#
_cell.length_a   1.000
_cell.length_b   1.000
_cell.length_c   1.000
_cell.angle_alpha   90.00
_cell.angle_beta   90.00
_cell.angle_gamma   90.00
#
_symmetry.space_group_name_H-M   'P 1'
#
loop_
_entity.id
_entity.type
_entity.pdbx_description
1 polymer ?
#
loop_
_entity_poly.entity_id
_entity_poly.type
_entity_poly.pdbx_seq_one_letter_code
_entity_poly.pdbx_strand_id
1 'polypeptide(L)' 'MLNLKYTFTRLLVDQVDFSACFNFYKNVLGFKVTWGEGDKVYASFDTGVTNIAINAYWTVSEPLALPAERPQTDRAILI' A
#
# COMPACT_ATOMS: atom_id res chain seq x y z
N MET A 1 4.64 29.03 -13.35
CA MET A 1 5.45 28.21 -12.42
C MET A 1 4.59 27.02 -12.01
N LEU A 2 5.01 25.79 -12.27
CA LEU A 2 4.24 24.58 -11.95
C LEU A 2 4.35 24.30 -10.44
N ASN A 3 3.21 24.27 -9.72
CA ASN A 3 3.16 23.90 -8.31
C ASN A 3 2.83 22.41 -8.20
N LEU A 4 3.86 21.58 -8.00
CA LEU A 4 3.71 20.14 -7.82
C LEU A 4 3.29 19.86 -6.36
N LYS A 5 2.16 19.16 -6.18
CA LYS A 5 1.65 18.74 -4.87
C LYS A 5 1.73 17.22 -4.75
N TYR A 6 2.34 16.75 -3.67
CA TYR A 6 2.32 15.34 -3.31
C TYR A 6 0.96 14.95 -2.73
N THR A 7 0.30 13.96 -3.34
CA THR A 7 -1.07 13.58 -2.97
C THR A 7 -1.22 12.12 -2.60
N PHE A 8 -0.31 11.25 -3.05
CA PHE A 8 -0.43 9.80 -2.90
C PHE A 8 0.92 9.08 -2.75
N THR A 9 0.93 8.08 -1.87
CA THR A 9 1.92 7.01 -1.81
C THR A 9 1.24 5.67 -2.06
N ARG A 10 1.86 4.79 -2.86
CA ARG A 10 1.45 3.39 -2.99
C ARG A 10 2.57 2.49 -2.52
N LEU A 11 2.25 1.59 -1.61
CA LEU A 11 3.17 0.62 -1.04
C LEU A 11 2.76 -0.77 -1.47
N LEU A 12 3.75 -1.61 -1.80
CA LEU A 12 3.53 -3.04 -1.99
C LEU A 12 3.73 -3.75 -0.65
N VAL A 13 2.77 -4.58 -0.27
CA VAL A 13 2.84 -5.43 0.93
C VAL A 13 2.69 -6.90 0.56
N ASP A 14 3.38 -7.78 1.27
CA ASP A 14 3.25 -9.21 1.04
C ASP A 14 1.88 -9.70 1.50
N GLN A 15 1.35 -10.75 0.86
CA GLN A 15 0.01 -11.27 1.20
C GLN A 15 -0.11 -11.63 2.67
N VAL A 16 0.92 -12.28 3.19
CA VAL A 16 0.98 -12.75 4.58
C VAL A 16 0.90 -11.59 5.57
N ASP A 17 1.41 -10.41 5.18
CA ASP A 17 1.50 -9.23 6.04
C ASP A 17 0.41 -8.19 5.78
N PHE A 18 -0.41 -8.34 4.73
CA PHE A 18 -1.42 -7.34 4.35
C PHE A 18 -2.31 -6.93 5.54
N SER A 19 -2.84 -7.91 6.28
CA SER A 19 -3.72 -7.64 7.42
C SER A 19 -2.97 -6.99 8.59
N ALA A 20 -1.69 -7.32 8.79
CA ALA A 20 -0.86 -6.68 9.81
C ALA A 20 -0.60 -5.21 9.44
N CYS A 21 -0.21 -4.94 8.19
CA CYS A 21 -0.03 -3.59 7.67
C CYS A 21 -1.32 -2.78 7.75
N PHE A 22 -2.46 -3.35 7.33
CA PHE A 22 -3.76 -2.68 7.42
C PHE A 22 -4.07 -2.23 8.85
N ASN A 23 -3.94 -3.14 9.82
CA ASN A 23 -4.20 -2.84 11.23
C ASN A 23 -3.17 -1.87 11.81
N PHE A 24 -1.93 -1.90 11.35
CA PHE A 24 -0.93 -0.91 11.74
C PHE A 24 -1.34 0.50 11.29
N TYR A 25 -1.66 0.70 10.01
CA TYR A 25 -2.07 2.00 9.50
C TYR A 25 -3.40 2.49 10.11
N LYS A 26 -4.37 1.60 10.30
CA LYS A 26 -5.68 1.94 10.90
C LYS A 26 -5.60 2.18 12.40
N ASN A 27 -5.12 1.20 13.17
CA ASN A 27 -5.29 1.17 14.62
C ASN A 27 -4.08 1.73 15.38
N VAL A 28 -2.86 1.58 14.83
CA VAL A 28 -1.64 2.07 15.48
C VAL A 28 -1.36 3.52 15.08
N LEU A 29 -1.40 3.83 13.79
CA LEU A 29 -1.19 5.19 13.30
C LEU A 29 -2.48 6.03 13.27
N GLY A 30 -3.65 5.42 13.43
CA GLY A 30 -4.92 6.13 13.51
C GLY A 30 -5.39 6.73 12.19
N PHE A 31 -4.85 6.28 11.05
CA PHE A 31 -5.26 6.82 9.75
C PHE A 31 -6.68 6.40 9.40
N LYS A 32 -7.42 7.32 8.79
CA LYS A 32 -8.81 7.07 8.40
C LYS A 32 -8.83 6.15 7.20
N VAL A 33 -9.45 4.99 7.33
CA VAL A 33 -9.71 4.09 6.20
C VAL A 33 -10.65 4.80 5.22
N THR A 34 -10.20 4.92 3.98
CA THR A 34 -11.03 5.44 2.87
C THR A 34 -11.54 4.33 1.97
N TRP A 35 -10.83 3.19 1.94
CA TRP A 35 -11.23 1.98 1.21
C TRP A 35 -10.54 0.73 1.79
N GLY A 36 -11.12 -0.46 1.58
CA GLY A 36 -10.45 -1.74 1.86
C GLY A 36 -10.82 -2.42 3.18
N GLU A 37 -11.95 -2.07 3.78
CA GLU A 37 -12.45 -2.80 4.96
C GLU A 37 -13.06 -4.13 4.53
N GLY A 38 -12.30 -5.21 4.68
CA GLY A 38 -12.68 -6.58 4.30
C GLY A 38 -12.00 -7.09 3.02
N ASP A 39 -11.41 -6.19 2.23
CA ASP A 39 -10.54 -6.58 1.12
C ASP A 39 -9.14 -6.90 1.67
N LYS A 40 -8.56 -8.05 1.28
CA LYS A 40 -7.17 -8.45 1.59
C LYS A 40 -6.19 -8.07 0.46
N VAL A 41 -6.76 -7.40 -0.53
CA VAL A 41 -6.31 -6.91 -1.82
C VAL A 41 -5.51 -5.62 -1.85
N TYR A 42 -6.22 -4.63 -1.31
CA TYR A 42 -5.97 -3.22 -1.50
C TYR A 42 -6.65 -2.48 -0.35
N ALA A 43 -5.98 -1.48 0.19
CA ALA A 43 -6.59 -0.57 1.16
C ALA A 43 -5.98 0.80 1.01
N SER A 44 -6.78 1.82 1.31
CA SER A 44 -6.33 3.21 1.29
C SER A 44 -6.72 3.95 2.55
N PHE A 45 -5.87 4.89 2.92
CA PHE A 45 -5.93 5.65 4.14
C PHE A 45 -5.71 7.14 3.85
N ASP A 46 -6.50 7.97 4.50
CA ASP A 46 -6.29 9.41 4.56
C ASP A 46 -5.47 9.74 5.82
N THR A 47 -4.35 10.43 5.62
CA THR A 47 -3.46 10.90 6.70
C THR A 47 -3.75 12.34 7.12
N GLY A 48 -4.68 13.03 6.44
CA GLY A 48 -4.99 14.46 6.58
C GLY A 48 -4.16 15.37 5.67
N VAL A 49 -3.01 14.90 5.14
CA VAL A 49 -2.11 15.68 4.27
C VAL A 49 -1.85 15.01 2.92
N THR A 50 -1.80 13.68 2.90
CA THR A 50 -1.63 12.84 1.72
C THR A 50 -2.42 11.55 1.90
N ASN A 51 -2.56 10.78 0.83
CA ASN A 51 -3.17 9.46 0.89
C ASN A 51 -2.08 8.38 0.84
N ILE A 52 -2.26 7.33 1.62
CA ILE A 52 -1.42 6.14 1.56
C ILE A 52 -2.31 4.99 1.12
N ALA A 53 -1.83 4.19 0.16
CA ALA A 53 -2.46 2.93 -0.18
C ALA A 53 -1.48 1.77 -0.07
N ILE A 54 -1.96 0.64 0.44
CA ILE A 54 -1.25 -0.63 0.41
C ILE A 54 -1.89 -1.52 -0.65
N ASN A 55 -1.05 -2.09 -1.52
CA ASN A 55 -1.44 -3.00 -2.58
C ASN A 55 -0.70 -4.30 -2.34
N ALA A 56 -1.42 -5.39 -2.51
CA ALA A 56 -0.89 -6.66 -2.15
C ALA A 56 -0.13 -7.27 -3.34
N TYR A 57 1.11 -7.71 -3.12
CA TYR A 57 2.11 -7.87 -4.18
C TYR A 57 1.68 -8.71 -5.38
N TRP A 58 1.03 -9.86 -5.14
CA TRP A 58 0.64 -10.79 -6.20
C TRP A 58 -0.30 -10.15 -7.22
N THR A 59 -1.14 -9.20 -6.79
CA THR A 59 -2.05 -8.47 -7.70
C THR A 59 -1.31 -7.66 -8.76
N VAL A 60 -0.07 -7.27 -8.47
CA VAL A 60 0.81 -6.56 -9.39
C VAL A 60 1.77 -7.53 -10.09
N SER A 61 2.23 -8.58 -9.41
CA SER A 61 3.23 -9.50 -9.95
C SER A 61 2.66 -10.49 -10.96
N GLU A 62 1.46 -11.03 -10.73
CA GLU A 62 0.82 -12.03 -11.61
C GLU A 62 0.61 -11.52 -13.04
N PRO A 63 0.00 -10.33 -13.27
CA PRO A 63 -0.18 -9.81 -14.63
C PRO A 63 1.12 -9.52 -15.37
N LEU A 64 2.22 -9.34 -14.61
CA LEU A 64 3.55 -9.04 -15.13
C LEU A 64 4.47 -10.26 -15.21
N ALA A 65 3.98 -11.46 -14.86
CA ALA A 65 4.75 -12.69 -14.73
C ALA A 65 6.02 -12.52 -13.86
N LEU A 66 5.94 -11.67 -12.84
CA LEU A 66 6.99 -11.48 -11.84
C LEU A 66 6.95 -12.61 -10.80
N PRO A 67 8.03 -12.82 -10.03
CA PRO A 67 8.05 -13.84 -8.97
C PRO A 67 6.88 -13.70 -8.00
N ALA A 68 6.41 -14.83 -7.45
CA ALA A 68 5.27 -14.86 -6.52
C ALA A 68 5.56 -14.17 -5.18
N GLU A 69 6.83 -14.22 -4.75
CA GLU A 69 7.31 -13.52 -3.56
C GLU A 69 8.05 -12.25 -3.97
N ARG A 70 7.90 -11.18 -3.18
CA ARG A 70 8.64 -9.96 -3.42
C ARG A 70 10.11 -10.24 -3.14
N PRO A 71 11.04 -9.85 -4.04
CA PRO A 71 12.46 -9.88 -3.72
C PRO A 71 12.69 -9.09 -2.43
N GLN A 72 13.38 -9.69 -1.47
CA GLN A 72 13.78 -8.99 -0.26
C GLN A 72 14.85 -7.97 -0.64
N THR A 73 14.47 -6.70 -0.72
CA THR A 73 15.40 -5.62 -1.07
C THR A 73 15.23 -4.48 -0.07
N ASP A 74 16.33 -3.83 0.29
CA ASP A 74 16.31 -2.61 1.12
C ASP A 74 15.80 -1.37 0.34
N ARG A 75 15.27 -1.55 -0.88
CA ARG A 75 14.81 -0.47 -1.76
C ARG A 75 13.29 -0.41 -1.80
N ALA A 76 12.75 0.76 -1.47
CA ALA A 76 11.38 1.09 -1.82
C ALA A 76 11.29 1.27 -3.35
N ILE A 77 10.53 0.41 -4.02
CA ILE A 77 10.13 0.64 -5.42
C ILE A 77 8.89 1.52 -5.38
N LEU A 78 9.05 2.80 -5.76
CA LEU A 78 7.91 3.63 -6.12
C LEU A 78 7.43 3.20 -7.50
N ILE A 79 6.20 2.68 -7.56
CA ILE A 79 5.44 2.44 -8.79
C ILE A 79 4.39 3.53 -8.98
#